data_AF-A0A382MUS4-F1
#
_entry.id   AF-A0A382MUS4-F1
#
_cell.length_a   1.000
_cell.length_b   1.000
_cell.length_c   1.000
_cell.angle_alpha   90.00
_cell.angle_beta   90.00
_cell.angle_gamma   90.00
#
_symmetry.space_group_name_H-M   'P 1'
#
loop_
_entity.id
_entity.type
_entity.pdbx_description
1 polymer ?
#
loop_
_entity_poly.entity_id
_entity_poly.type
_entity_poly.pdbx_seq_one_letter_code
_entity_poly.pdbx_strand_id
1 'polypeptide(L)'
;VEVSEGGQALIQVSDDGCGMSREELPLAISRHATSKLPRDDDLGNISTLGFRGEALPSIAAVSRLKIISRESSAENAWSLSIEGNALGKLAPAAHPPGTTVSVRDLFYATPARLKFLKTERTESGHIADTLSRLAMARSDIGFTLIDSGREVLRAPVAADLLDSRLSRLALVIGRDFADNALVVDAEREGGRLTGYACLP
;
A
#
# COMPACT_ATOMS: atom_id res chain seq x y z
N VAL A 1 -6.25 -3.27 -4.97
CA VAL A 1 -6.24 -1.80 -5.01
C VAL A 1 -7.17 -1.36 -6.11
N GLU A 2 -8.14 -0.52 -5.78
CA GLU A 2 -9.11 0.04 -6.71
C GLU A 2 -8.97 1.55 -6.70
N VAL A 3 -8.94 2.16 -7.89
CA VAL A 3 -8.85 3.62 -8.05
C VAL A 3 -9.85 4.11 -9.08
N SER A 4 -10.28 5.37 -8.97
CA SER A 4 -11.08 6.04 -9.99
C SER A 4 -10.67 7.51 -10.13
N GLU A 5 -10.79 8.04 -11.34
CA GLU A 5 -10.39 9.42 -11.67
C GLU A 5 -8.94 9.73 -11.24
N GLY A 6 -8.02 8.80 -11.53
CA GLY A 6 -6.60 8.97 -11.18
C GLY A 6 -6.34 9.00 -9.68
N GLY A 7 -7.27 8.47 -8.87
CA GLY A 7 -7.19 8.48 -7.42
C GLY A 7 -7.81 9.72 -6.76
N GLN A 8 -8.29 10.69 -7.54
CA GLN A 8 -8.94 11.87 -6.98
C GLN A 8 -10.28 11.53 -6.34
N ALA A 9 -11.12 10.75 -7.04
CA ALA A 9 -12.43 10.36 -6.55
C ALA A 9 -12.35 9.19 -5.55
N LEU A 10 -11.52 8.18 -5.82
CA LEU A 10 -11.34 7.02 -4.94
C LEU A 10 -9.93 6.45 -5.03
N ILE A 11 -9.35 6.13 -3.88
CA ILE A 11 -8.28 5.15 -3.72
C ILE A 11 -8.72 4.18 -2.63
N GLN A 12 -8.87 2.90 -2.96
CA GLN A 12 -9.21 1.84 -2.02
C GLN A 12 -8.14 0.76 -2.02
N VAL A 13 -7.58 0.50 -0.85
CA VAL A 13 -6.59 -0.56 -0.63
C VAL A 13 -7.20 -1.57 0.33
N SER A 14 -7.26 -2.83 -0.08
CA SER A 14 -7.71 -3.95 0.72
C SER A 14 -6.59 -4.97 0.83
N ASP A 15 -6.35 -5.47 2.04
CA ASP A 15 -5.38 -6.51 2.37
C ASP A 15 -6.02 -7.62 3.20
N ASP A 16 -5.35 -8.77 3.21
CA ASP A 16 -5.62 -9.94 4.04
C ASP A 16 -4.63 -10.03 5.23
N GLY A 17 -4.14 -8.87 5.69
CA GLY A 17 -3.18 -8.76 6.79
C GLY A 17 -3.79 -9.10 8.15
N CYS A 18 -3.03 -8.80 9.22
CA CYS A 18 -3.46 -9.10 10.59
C CYS A 18 -4.69 -8.31 11.06
N GLY A 19 -5.03 -7.21 10.38
CA GLY A 19 -6.05 -6.27 10.83
C GLY A 19 -5.61 -5.42 12.02
N MET A 20 -6.57 -4.67 12.52
CA MET A 20 -6.57 -3.82 13.70
C MET A 20 -7.84 -4.09 14.51
N SER A 21 -7.70 -4.08 15.83
CA SER A 21 -8.80 -4.16 16.79
C SER A 21 -9.68 -2.90 16.79
N ARG A 22 -10.80 -2.97 17.51
CA ARG A 22 -11.72 -1.83 17.68
C ARG A 22 -11.02 -0.64 18.36
N GLU A 23 -10.19 -0.94 19.35
CA GLU A 23 -9.49 0.03 20.18
C GLU A 23 -8.28 0.66 19.44
N GLU A 24 -7.69 -0.06 18.49
CA GLU A 24 -6.58 0.43 17.67
C GLU A 24 -7.03 1.34 16.53
N LEU A 25 -8.26 1.20 16.02
CA LEU A 25 -8.77 2.02 14.91
C LEU A 25 -8.65 3.55 15.19
N PRO A 26 -9.06 4.08 16.36
CA PRO A 26 -8.82 5.47 16.70
C PRO A 26 -7.35 5.83 16.84
N LEU A 27 -6.52 4.92 17.35
CA LEU A 27 -5.07 5.13 17.50
C LEU A 27 -4.37 5.23 16.14
N ALA A 28 -4.81 4.47 15.14
CA ALA A 28 -4.27 4.52 13.78
C ALA A 28 -4.45 5.88 13.08
N ILE A 29 -5.43 6.68 13.52
CA ILE A 29 -5.67 8.05 13.04
C ILE A 29 -5.06 9.12 13.97
N SER A 30 -4.49 8.71 15.09
CA SER A 30 -3.83 9.63 16.02
C SER A 30 -2.43 9.97 15.51
N ARG A 31 -2.03 11.24 15.65
CA ARG A 31 -0.66 11.66 15.30
C ARG A 31 0.35 11.04 16.24
N HIS A 32 1.53 10.75 15.72
CA HIS A 32 2.64 10.16 16.47
C HIS A 32 2.33 8.79 17.10
N ALA A 33 1.28 8.11 16.65
CA ALA A 33 0.89 6.79 17.13
C ALA A 33 1.35 5.70 16.13
N THR A 34 2.17 4.75 16.60
CA THR A 34 2.66 3.65 15.77
C THR A 34 2.85 2.38 16.61
N SER A 35 2.49 1.22 16.07
CA SER A 35 2.77 -0.10 16.67
C SER A 35 4.14 -0.65 16.26
N LYS A 36 4.89 0.08 15.43
CA LYS A 36 6.07 -0.43 14.71
C LYS A 36 7.42 -0.11 15.36
N LEU A 37 7.41 0.74 16.39
CA LEU A 37 8.58 1.07 17.21
C LEU A 37 8.21 0.79 18.67
N PRO A 38 8.38 -0.45 19.15
CA PRO A 38 8.01 -0.80 20.52
C PRO A 38 8.94 -0.17 21.57
N ARG A 39 10.14 0.31 21.21
CA ARG A 39 11.08 0.98 22.12
C ARG A 39 11.63 2.27 21.51
N ASP A 40 11.97 3.23 22.37
CA ASP A 40 12.47 4.55 21.96
C ASP A 40 13.85 4.50 21.28
N ASP A 41 14.65 3.45 21.53
CA ASP A 41 15.97 3.23 20.94
C ASP A 41 15.93 2.53 19.57
N ASP A 42 14.75 2.12 19.09
CA ASP A 42 14.59 1.40 17.81
C ASP A 42 14.74 2.30 16.57
N LEU A 43 14.84 3.63 16.72
CA LEU A 43 15.04 4.57 15.60
C LEU A 43 16.33 4.31 14.82
N GLY A 44 17.35 3.72 15.46
CA GLY A 44 18.59 3.31 14.79
C GLY A 44 18.48 2.00 14.01
N ASN A 45 17.40 1.23 14.18
CA ASN A 45 17.23 -0.11 13.61
C ASN A 45 15.81 -0.32 13.06
N ILE A 46 15.53 0.29 11.91
CA ILE A 46 14.20 0.27 11.29
C ILE A 46 14.03 -0.99 10.43
N SER A 47 13.13 -1.88 10.87
CA SER A 47 12.80 -3.13 10.17
C SER A 47 11.43 -3.10 9.46
N THR A 48 10.72 -1.98 9.51
CA THR A 48 9.37 -1.83 8.95
C THR A 48 9.27 -0.65 7.96
N LEU A 49 8.33 -0.71 7.02
CA LEU A 49 8.17 0.31 5.96
C LEU A 49 7.60 1.66 6.43
N GLY A 50 7.22 1.78 7.70
CA GLY A 50 6.75 3.04 8.26
C GLY A 50 6.93 3.04 9.77
N PHE A 51 7.17 4.20 10.35
CA PHE A 51 7.52 4.29 11.77
C PHE A 51 7.14 5.62 12.41
N ARG A 52 6.61 6.58 11.62
CA ARG A 52 6.33 7.95 12.08
C ARG A 52 4.96 8.11 12.73
N GLY A 53 4.00 7.23 12.43
CA GLY A 53 2.61 7.39 12.86
C GLY A 53 1.85 8.55 12.20
N GLU A 54 2.32 9.04 11.04
CA GLU A 54 1.77 10.27 10.41
C GLU A 54 0.99 10.03 9.12
N ALA A 55 1.07 8.83 8.53
CA ALA A 55 0.52 8.59 7.19
C ALA A 55 -1.01 8.73 7.14
N LEU A 56 -1.73 7.92 7.92
CA LEU A 56 -3.20 7.95 7.96
C LEU A 56 -3.76 9.29 8.49
N PRO A 57 -3.22 9.90 9.57
CA PRO A 57 -3.66 11.22 10.00
C PRO A 57 -3.49 12.29 8.92
N SER A 58 -2.37 12.27 8.19
CA SER A 58 -2.10 13.25 7.12
C SER A 58 -3.03 13.09 5.92
N ILE A 59 -3.35 11.84 5.55
CA ILE A 59 -4.30 11.54 4.48
C ILE A 59 -5.72 11.96 4.89
N ALA A 60 -6.14 11.63 6.12
CA ALA A 60 -7.46 11.99 6.65
C ALA A 60 -7.69 13.52 6.65
N ALA A 61 -6.67 14.31 6.96
CA ALA A 61 -6.76 15.76 7.01
C ALA A 61 -7.10 16.42 5.65
N VAL A 62 -6.92 15.70 4.54
CA VAL A 62 -7.14 16.22 3.18
C VAL A 62 -8.11 15.38 2.35
N SER A 63 -8.83 14.44 2.95
CA SER A 63 -9.73 13.52 2.25
C SER A 63 -10.91 13.09 3.13
N ARG A 64 -11.86 12.35 2.55
CA ARG A 64 -12.83 11.56 3.29
C ARG A 64 -12.28 10.14 3.42
N LEU A 65 -11.71 9.83 4.58
CA LEU A 65 -11.08 8.54 4.87
C LEU A 65 -12.10 7.60 5.53
N LYS A 66 -12.11 6.34 5.11
CA LYS A 66 -12.82 5.26 5.80
C LYS A 66 -11.89 4.08 5.97
N ILE A 67 -11.84 3.53 7.18
CA ILE A 67 -11.12 2.30 7.48
C ILE A 67 -12.15 1.28 7.93
N ILE A 68 -12.07 0.06 7.40
CA ILE A 68 -12.78 -1.13 7.88
C ILE A 68 -11.72 -2.17 8.18
N SER A 69 -11.77 -2.77 9.36
CA SER A 69 -10.75 -3.72 9.79
C SER A 69 -11.34 -4.83 10.63
N ARG A 70 -10.78 -6.03 10.49
CA ARG A 70 -11.05 -7.16 11.39
C ARG A 70 -9.77 -7.96 11.62
N GLU A 71 -9.45 -8.20 12.89
CA GLU A 71 -8.42 -9.16 13.26
C GLU A 71 -8.84 -10.58 12.92
N SER A 72 -7.87 -11.44 12.61
CA SER A 72 -8.14 -12.84 12.25
C SER A 72 -8.88 -13.63 13.35
N SER A 73 -8.61 -13.31 14.62
CA SER A 73 -9.22 -13.91 15.81
C SER A 73 -10.55 -13.26 16.22
N ALA A 74 -10.91 -12.10 15.66
CA ALA A 74 -12.10 -11.35 16.07
C ALA A 74 -13.34 -11.79 15.29
N GLU A 75 -14.47 -11.90 15.99
CA GLU A 75 -15.77 -12.23 15.35
C GLU A 75 -16.32 -11.08 14.52
N ASN A 76 -16.10 -9.83 14.96
CA ASN A 76 -16.72 -8.65 14.38
C ASN A 76 -15.68 -7.73 13.74
N ALA A 77 -16.01 -7.17 12.57
CA ALA A 77 -15.24 -6.07 11.99
C ALA A 77 -15.76 -4.73 12.50
N TRP A 78 -14.88 -3.74 12.50
CA TRP A 78 -15.22 -2.37 12.90
C TRP A 78 -14.83 -1.40 11.80
N SER A 79 -15.60 -0.33 11.70
CA SER A 79 -15.35 0.74 10.76
C SER A 79 -15.24 2.09 11.45
N LEU A 80 -14.38 2.93 10.90
CA LEU A 80 -14.14 4.29 11.34
C LEU A 80 -14.10 5.19 10.10
N SER A 81 -14.94 6.23 10.09
CA SER A 81 -14.96 7.23 9.02
C SER A 81 -14.45 8.56 9.56
N ILE A 82 -13.65 9.27 8.75
CA ILE A 82 -12.98 10.51 9.11
C ILE A 82 -13.16 11.48 7.96
N GLU A 83 -13.67 12.67 8.26
CA GLU A 83 -13.81 13.74 7.27
C GLU A 83 -13.04 14.97 7.77
N GLY A 84 -11.89 15.24 7.15
CA GLY A 84 -10.97 16.28 7.62
C GLY A 84 -10.46 15.96 9.03
N ASN A 85 -10.78 16.82 10.00
CA ASN A 85 -10.42 16.63 11.42
C ASN A 85 -11.53 16.00 12.27
N ALA A 86 -12.69 15.68 11.67
CA ALA A 86 -13.82 15.11 12.40
C ALA A 86 -13.73 13.59 12.43
N LEU A 87 -13.45 13.04 13.62
CA LEU A 87 -13.48 11.60 13.87
C LEU A 87 -14.93 11.12 14.01
N GLY A 88 -15.36 10.23 13.12
CA GLY A 88 -16.67 9.59 13.22
C GLY A 88 -16.77 8.61 14.38
N LYS A 89 -17.98 8.09 14.62
CA LYS A 89 -18.20 7.02 15.60
C LYS A 89 -17.74 5.68 15.03
N LEU A 90 -17.12 4.86 15.87
CA LEU A 90 -16.91 3.46 15.57
C LEU A 90 -18.25 2.76 15.33
N ALA A 91 -18.34 2.01 14.24
CA ALA A 91 -19.54 1.28 13.87
C ALA A 91 -19.20 -0.17 13.49
N PRO A 92 -20.02 -1.17 13.89
CA PRO A 92 -19.89 -2.53 13.40
C PRO A 92 -19.95 -2.58 11.87
N ALA A 93 -19.17 -3.48 11.27
CA ALA A 93 -19.13 -3.69 9.84
C ALA A 93 -18.98 -5.18 9.50
N ALA A 94 -19.27 -5.53 8.24
CA ALA A 94 -18.93 -6.84 7.70
C ALA A 94 -17.61 -6.72 6.91
N HIS A 95 -16.62 -7.52 7.26
CA HIS A 95 -15.32 -7.57 6.58
C HIS A 95 -14.65 -8.93 6.83
N PRO A 96 -13.95 -9.53 5.84
CA PRO A 96 -13.05 -10.66 6.10
C PRO A 96 -11.89 -10.24 7.03
N PRO A 97 -11.03 -11.16 7.50
CA PRO A 97 -9.81 -10.77 8.19
C PRO A 97 -8.97 -9.84 7.30
N GLY A 98 -8.32 -8.86 7.91
CA GLY A 98 -7.52 -7.85 7.20
C GLY A 98 -8.16 -6.46 7.24
N THR A 99 -7.67 -5.56 6.39
CA THR A 99 -8.04 -4.14 6.41
C THR A 99 -8.44 -3.65 5.02
N THR A 100 -9.46 -2.81 4.97
CA THR A 100 -9.77 -1.95 3.82
C THR A 100 -9.65 -0.48 4.23
N VAL A 101 -8.82 0.28 3.51
CA VAL A 101 -8.69 1.72 3.63
C VAL A 101 -9.19 2.37 2.34
N SER A 102 -10.24 3.19 2.45
CA SER A 102 -10.82 3.95 1.34
C SER A 102 -10.58 5.44 1.55
N VAL A 103 -9.96 6.10 0.57
CA VAL A 103 -9.73 7.54 0.50
C VAL A 103 -10.62 8.10 -0.60
N ARG A 104 -11.51 9.02 -0.27
CA ARG A 104 -12.39 9.70 -1.24
C ARG A 104 -12.18 11.20 -1.25
N ASP A 105 -12.49 11.82 -2.38
CA ASP A 105 -12.41 13.26 -2.60
C ASP A 105 -11.05 13.83 -2.16
N LEU A 106 -9.95 13.30 -2.71
CA LEU A 106 -8.61 13.73 -2.34
C LEU A 106 -8.44 15.24 -2.61
N PHE A 107 -7.93 15.96 -1.60
CA PHE A 107 -7.76 17.41 -1.58
C PHE A 107 -9.05 18.24 -1.59
N TYR A 108 -10.23 17.66 -1.30
CA TYR A 108 -11.50 18.42 -1.25
C TYR A 108 -11.44 19.66 -0.34
N ALA A 109 -10.72 19.56 0.79
CA ALA A 109 -10.55 20.65 1.75
C ALA A 109 -9.34 21.56 1.44
N THR A 110 -8.57 21.27 0.39
CA THR A 110 -7.36 22.03 0.02
C THR A 110 -7.32 22.36 -1.49
N PRO A 111 -8.14 23.33 -1.96
CA PRO A 111 -8.29 23.63 -3.40
C PRO A 111 -6.98 24.03 -4.09
N ALA A 112 -6.06 24.68 -3.37
CA ALA A 112 -4.75 25.02 -3.92
C ALA A 112 -3.93 23.77 -4.29
N ARG A 113 -4.01 22.70 -3.50
CA ARG A 113 -3.34 21.42 -3.78
C ARG A 113 -3.99 20.68 -4.94
N LEU A 114 -5.31 20.77 -5.06
CA LEU A 114 -6.06 20.16 -6.15
C LEU A 114 -5.57 20.64 -7.53
N LYS A 115 -5.17 21.91 -7.64
CA LYS A 115 -4.61 22.48 -8.89
C LYS A 115 -3.27 21.90 -9.32
N PHE A 116 -2.57 21.17 -8.44
CA PHE A 116 -1.32 20.48 -8.77
C PHE A 116 -1.52 19.05 -9.27
N LEU A 117 -2.74 18.50 -9.16
CA LEU A 117 -3.05 17.22 -9.81
C LEU A 117 -2.89 17.39 -11.31
N LYS A 118 -2.20 16.45 -11.93
CA LYS A 118 -2.10 16.39 -13.39
C LYS A 118 -3.40 15.80 -13.96
N THR A 119 -3.40 15.56 -15.26
CA THR A 119 -4.48 14.81 -15.91
C THR A 119 -4.67 13.45 -15.23
N GLU A 120 -5.90 12.97 -15.15
CA GLU A 120 -6.27 11.62 -14.68
C GLU A 120 -5.30 10.53 -15.16
N ARG A 121 -5.09 10.44 -16.48
CA ARG A 121 -4.18 9.45 -17.09
C ARG A 121 -2.77 9.47 -16.51
N THR A 122 -2.25 10.66 -16.17
CA THR A 122 -0.90 10.80 -15.61
C THR A 122 -0.86 10.31 -14.18
N GLU A 123 -1.86 10.65 -13.36
CA GLU A 123 -1.94 10.19 -11.97
C GLU A 123 -2.18 8.67 -11.91
N SER A 124 -3.05 8.11 -12.75
CA SER A 124 -3.20 6.65 -12.91
C SER A 124 -1.89 5.97 -13.29
N GLY A 125 -1.09 6.59 -14.17
CA GLY A 125 0.24 6.10 -14.51
C GLY A 125 1.20 6.07 -13.32
N HIS A 126 1.19 7.12 -12.49
CA HIS A 126 2.00 7.18 -11.26
C HIS A 126 1.56 6.13 -10.22
N ILE A 127 0.26 5.88 -10.09
CA ILE A 127 -0.28 4.82 -9.23
C ILE A 127 0.17 3.43 -9.71
N ALA A 128 0.06 3.18 -11.01
CA ALA A 128 0.49 1.91 -11.60
C ALA A 128 2.00 1.67 -11.43
N ASP A 129 2.84 2.68 -11.68
CA ASP A 129 4.29 2.59 -11.45
C ASP A 129 4.61 2.28 -9.98
N THR A 130 3.92 2.94 -9.05
CA THR A 130 4.10 2.71 -7.61
C THR A 130 3.78 1.26 -7.23
N LEU A 131 2.64 0.72 -7.69
CA LEU A 131 2.26 -0.66 -7.42
C LEU A 131 3.19 -1.67 -8.10
N SER A 132 3.64 -1.39 -9.31
CA SER A 132 4.63 -2.22 -10.01
C SER A 132 5.93 -2.35 -9.22
N ARG A 133 6.45 -1.24 -8.67
CA ARG A 133 7.65 -1.26 -7.82
C ARG A 133 7.46 -2.08 -6.55
N LEU A 134 6.31 -1.95 -5.90
CA LEU A 134 5.97 -2.76 -4.71
C LEU A 134 5.87 -4.24 -5.06
N ALA A 135 5.22 -4.57 -6.18
CA ALA A 135 5.08 -5.94 -6.65
C ALA A 135 6.45 -6.58 -6.95
N MET A 136 7.40 -5.83 -7.54
CA MET A 136 8.77 -6.29 -7.76
C MET A 136 9.55 -6.50 -6.46
N ALA A 137 9.34 -5.64 -5.46
CA ALA A 137 10.01 -5.75 -4.16
C ALA A 137 9.51 -6.94 -3.31
N ARG A 138 8.26 -7.38 -3.52
CA ARG A 138 7.59 -8.44 -2.74
C ARG A 138 6.92 -9.47 -3.65
N SER A 139 7.72 -10.39 -4.19
CA SER A 139 7.20 -11.52 -4.99
C SER A 139 6.33 -12.49 -4.19
N ASP A 140 6.47 -12.48 -2.86
CA ASP A 140 5.69 -13.23 -1.88
C ASP A 140 4.29 -12.66 -1.63
N ILE A 141 4.00 -11.45 -2.12
CA ILE A 141 2.69 -10.79 -1.99
C ILE A 141 2.00 -10.71 -3.36
N GLY A 142 0.68 -10.95 -3.37
CA GLY A 142 -0.17 -10.74 -4.53
C GLY A 142 -0.65 -9.30 -4.63
N PHE A 143 -0.54 -8.68 -5.81
CA PHE A 143 -1.03 -7.34 -6.08
C PHE A 143 -2.04 -7.34 -7.23
N THR A 144 -3.12 -6.58 -7.07
CA THR A 144 -4.08 -6.31 -8.15
C THR A 144 -4.43 -4.82 -8.14
N LEU A 145 -4.36 -4.18 -9.29
CA LEU A 145 -4.80 -2.81 -9.53
C LEU A 145 -5.96 -2.79 -10.51
N ILE A 146 -7.07 -2.21 -10.08
CA ILE A 146 -8.23 -1.92 -10.90
C ILE A 146 -8.36 -0.40 -10.97
N ASP A 147 -8.36 0.16 -12.18
CA ASP A 147 -8.63 1.58 -12.41
C ASP A 147 -9.95 1.72 -13.17
N SER A 148 -10.91 2.40 -12.54
CA SER A 148 -12.20 2.73 -13.13
C SER A 148 -12.93 1.49 -13.70
N GLY A 149 -12.85 0.39 -12.95
CA GLY A 149 -13.46 -0.91 -13.29
C GLY A 149 -12.63 -1.80 -14.21
N ARG A 150 -11.48 -1.33 -14.72
CA ARG A 150 -10.59 -2.11 -15.59
C ARG A 150 -9.37 -2.61 -14.82
N GLU A 151 -9.05 -3.89 -14.96
CA GLU A 151 -7.79 -4.44 -14.45
C GLU A 151 -6.59 -3.87 -15.22
N VAL A 152 -5.68 -3.21 -14.49
CA VAL A 152 -4.46 -2.58 -15.03
C VAL A 152 -3.22 -3.41 -14.71
N LEU A 153 -3.15 -3.98 -13.51
CA LEU A 153 -2.06 -4.85 -13.08
C LEU A 153 -2.64 -6.03 -12.31
N ARG A 154 -2.18 -7.23 -12.63
CA ARG A 154 -2.42 -8.43 -11.82
C ARG A 154 -1.14 -9.22 -11.67
N ALA A 155 -0.63 -9.23 -10.45
CA ALA A 155 0.63 -9.83 -10.07
C ALA A 155 0.35 -10.83 -8.93
N PRO A 156 -0.09 -12.07 -9.23
CA PRO A 156 -0.39 -13.07 -8.20
C PRO A 156 0.87 -13.46 -7.42
N VAL A 157 0.73 -13.99 -6.21
CA VAL A 157 1.86 -14.54 -5.44
C VAL A 157 2.66 -15.48 -6.34
N ALA A 158 3.98 -15.33 -6.37
CA ALA A 158 4.82 -16.15 -7.23
C ALA A 158 4.70 -17.64 -6.83
N ALA A 159 4.32 -18.49 -7.78
CA ALA A 159 4.07 -19.90 -7.54
C ALA A 159 5.34 -20.74 -7.40
N ASP A 160 6.48 -20.24 -7.90
CA ASP A 160 7.73 -20.99 -7.99
C ASP A 160 8.75 -20.51 -6.95
N LEU A 161 9.26 -21.44 -6.13
CA LEU A 161 10.22 -21.18 -5.06
C LEU A 161 11.65 -20.96 -5.58
N LEU A 162 11.97 -21.49 -6.77
CA LEU A 162 13.34 -21.45 -7.31
C LEU A 162 13.71 -20.07 -7.86
N ASP A 163 12.80 -19.37 -8.56
CA ASP A 163 13.05 -18.02 -9.11
C ASP A 163 11.80 -17.10 -9.08
N SER A 164 11.13 -17.03 -7.92
CA SER A 164 9.95 -16.18 -7.69
C SER A 164 10.15 -14.71 -8.11
N ARG A 165 11.37 -14.18 -7.91
CA ARG A 165 11.74 -12.80 -8.24
C ARG A 165 11.79 -12.58 -9.74
N LEU A 166 12.48 -13.43 -10.51
CA LEU A 166 12.56 -13.30 -11.96
C LEU A 166 11.18 -13.42 -12.62
N SER A 167 10.37 -14.37 -12.14
CA SER A 167 8.98 -14.54 -12.61
C SER A 167 8.15 -13.28 -12.39
N ARG A 168 8.30 -12.63 -11.23
CA ARG A 168 7.64 -11.35 -10.95
C ARG A 168 8.17 -10.22 -11.85
N LEU A 169 9.48 -10.14 -12.07
CA LEU A 169 10.09 -9.14 -12.96
C LEU A 169 9.62 -9.31 -14.40
N ALA A 170 9.53 -10.55 -14.90
CA ALA A 170 9.01 -10.86 -16.23
C ALA A 170 7.56 -10.39 -16.41
N LEU A 171 6.74 -10.53 -15.36
CA LEU A 171 5.34 -10.08 -15.38
C LEU A 171 5.23 -8.55 -15.39
N VAL A 172 6.08 -7.85 -14.64
CA VAL A 172 5.97 -6.38 -14.46
C VAL A 172 6.72 -5.60 -15.54
N ILE A 173 7.95 -6.01 -15.86
CA ILE A 173 8.84 -5.33 -16.83
C ILE A 173 8.64 -5.88 -18.24
N GLY A 174 8.43 -7.19 -18.37
CA GLY A 174 8.26 -7.87 -19.65
C GLY A 174 9.18 -9.09 -19.80
N ARG A 175 8.82 -9.99 -20.72
CA ARG A 175 9.60 -11.22 -20.97
C ARG A 175 10.99 -10.94 -21.51
N ASP A 176 11.13 -9.93 -22.37
CA ASP A 176 12.41 -9.53 -22.94
C ASP A 176 13.46 -9.19 -21.87
N PHE A 177 13.03 -8.59 -20.73
CA PHE A 177 13.91 -8.37 -19.59
C PHE A 177 14.41 -9.71 -19.03
N ALA A 178 13.49 -10.64 -18.77
CA ALA A 178 13.79 -11.91 -18.15
C ALA A 178 14.68 -12.81 -19.03
N ASP A 179 14.44 -12.79 -20.34
CA ASP A 179 15.23 -13.56 -21.32
C ASP A 179 16.69 -13.06 -21.41
N ASN A 180 16.93 -11.80 -21.05
CA ASN A 180 18.25 -11.16 -21.06
C ASN A 180 18.80 -10.88 -19.64
N ALA A 181 18.15 -11.39 -18.60
CA ALA A 181 18.49 -11.11 -17.21
C ALA A 181 19.65 -11.99 -16.73
N LEU A 182 20.66 -11.37 -16.14
CA LEU A 182 21.74 -12.01 -15.40
C LEU A 182 21.51 -11.87 -13.90
N VAL A 183 21.74 -12.97 -13.16
CA VAL A 183 21.69 -12.96 -11.69
C VAL A 183 22.84 -12.12 -11.16
N VAL A 184 22.52 -11.20 -10.26
CA VAL A 184 23.47 -10.45 -9.44
C VAL A 184 23.41 -11.04 -8.04
N ASP A 185 24.53 -11.55 -7.55
CA ASP A 185 24.74 -11.91 -6.14
C ASP A 185 26.19 -11.58 -5.78
N ALA A 186 26.38 -10.50 -5.02
CA ALA A 186 27.69 -10.01 -4.64
C ALA A 186 27.69 -9.53 -3.18
N GLU A 187 28.78 -9.79 -2.47
CA GLU A 187 28.96 -9.37 -1.08
C GLU A 187 30.29 -8.63 -0.91
N ARG A 188 30.27 -7.51 -0.18
CA ARG A 188 31.46 -6.74 0.15
C ARG A 188 31.25 -5.91 1.40
N GLU A 189 32.23 -5.92 2.31
CA GLU A 189 32.26 -5.04 3.50
C GLU A 189 30.96 -5.09 4.34
N GLY A 190 30.32 -6.27 4.42
CA GLY A 190 29.06 -6.48 5.14
C GLY A 190 27.79 -6.08 4.39
N GLY A 191 27.91 -5.55 3.17
CA GLY A 191 26.78 -5.31 2.27
C GLY A 191 26.60 -6.44 1.26
N ARG A 192 25.34 -6.82 0.98
CA ARG A 192 24.98 -7.79 -0.06
C ARG A 192 24.09 -7.14 -1.12
N LEU A 193 24.45 -7.33 -2.39
CA LEU A 193 23.66 -6.93 -3.55
C LEU A 193 23.10 -8.20 -4.21
N THR A 194 21.77 -8.30 -4.26
CA THR A 194 21.08 -9.41 -4.94
C THR A 194 20.06 -8.87 -5.94
N GLY A 195 19.83 -9.57 -7.05
CA GLY A 195 18.80 -9.21 -8.02
C GLY A 195 19.11 -9.69 -9.42
N TYR A 196 18.58 -8.97 -10.41
CA TYR A 196 18.80 -9.25 -11.83
C TYR A 196 19.14 -7.97 -12.57
N ALA A 197 20.01 -8.07 -13.58
CA ALA A 197 20.37 -6.98 -14.48
C ALA A 197 20.36 -7.47 -15.93
N CYS A 198 19.87 -6.65 -16.87
CA CYS A 198 19.94 -6.99 -18.29
C CYS A 198 21.35 -6.77 -18.86
N LEU A 199 21.63 -7.49 -19.94
CA LEU A 199 22.76 -7.18 -20.82
C LEU A 199 22.64 -5.75 -21.39
N PRO A 200 23.76 -5.04 -21.59
CA PRO A 200 23.79 -3.68 -22.17
C PRO A 200 23.21 -3.58 -23.58
#